data_AF-A0A946WC34-F1
#
_entry.id   AF-A0A946WC34-F1
#
_cell.length_a   1.000
_cell.length_b   1.000
_cell.length_c   1.000
_cell.angle_alpha   90.00
_cell.angle_beta   90.00
_cell.angle_gamma   90.00
#
_symmetry.space_group_name_H-M   'P 1'
#
loop_
_entity.id
_entity.type
_entity.pdbx_description
1 polymer ?
#
loop_
_entity_poly.entity_id
_entity_poly.type
_entity_poly.pdbx_seq_one_letter_code
_entity_poly.pdbx_strand_id
1 'polypeptide(L)'
;MRKRETVLTFSGLSLGEHALEYHLDDAFFASYENPDLEGLRCPVKISGSLRKANNMLTLNLAFDGLLDCQCDISNEPLSLPLTNAYQVIVRFGNAFDD
;
A
#
# COMPACT_ATOMS: atom_id res chain seq x y z
N MET A 1 14.70 -9.58 -3.42
CA MET A 1 15.39 -8.28 -3.65
C MET A 1 14.30 -7.25 -3.97
N ARG A 2 14.13 -6.19 -3.18
CA ARG A 2 13.01 -5.24 -3.34
C ARG A 2 13.19 -4.41 -4.61
N LYS A 3 12.16 -4.30 -5.46
CA LYS A 3 12.18 -3.44 -6.64
C LYS A 3 12.18 -1.97 -6.21
N ARG A 4 13.03 -1.14 -6.81
CA ARG A 4 13.15 0.29 -6.44
C ARG A 4 11.87 1.07 -6.71
N GLU A 5 11.06 0.62 -7.66
CA GLU A 5 9.78 1.23 -8.02
C GLU A 5 8.73 1.17 -6.91
N THR A 6 8.86 0.25 -5.94
CA THR A 6 7.93 0.11 -4.80
C THR A 6 8.46 0.80 -3.53
N VAL A 7 9.50 1.64 -3.65
CA VAL A 7 10.10 2.38 -2.52
C VAL A 7 9.72 3.84 -2.62
N LEU A 8 9.01 4.35 -1.61
CA LEU A 8 8.70 5.77 -1.48
C LEU A 8 9.93 6.56 -1.05
N THR A 9 10.46 7.39 -1.96
CA THR A 9 11.55 8.32 -1.67
C THR A 9 10.99 9.73 -1.45
N PHE A 10 11.07 10.24 -0.23
CA PHE A 10 10.50 11.55 0.14
C PHE A 10 11.54 12.63 0.47
N SER A 11 12.82 12.27 0.61
CA SER A 11 13.89 13.22 0.98
C SER A 11 14.07 14.33 -0.06
N GLY A 12 14.02 13.98 -1.36
CA GLY A 12 14.16 14.92 -2.47
C GLY A 12 12.91 15.73 -2.82
N LEU A 13 11.76 15.45 -2.20
CA LEU A 13 10.51 16.18 -2.49
C LEU A 13 10.53 17.58 -1.85
N SER A 14 9.97 18.57 -2.53
CA SER A 14 9.70 19.90 -1.96
C SER A 14 8.57 19.85 -0.92
N LEU A 15 8.46 20.89 -0.10
CA LEU A 15 7.30 21.08 0.76
C LEU A 15 6.03 21.22 -0.10
N GLY A 16 4.92 20.60 0.33
CA GLY A 16 3.68 20.59 -0.43
C GLY A 16 3.09 19.20 -0.59
N GLU A 17 2.16 19.05 -1.53
CA GLU A 17 1.47 17.80 -1.83
C GLU A 17 1.97 17.16 -3.12
N HIS A 18 2.12 15.84 -3.10
CA HIS A 18 2.67 15.04 -4.19
C HIS A 18 1.75 13.85 -4.43
N ALA A 19 1.33 13.63 -5.68
CA ALA A 19 0.57 12.45 -6.04
C ALA A 19 1.46 11.20 -6.01
N LEU A 20 0.91 10.10 -5.53
CA LEU A 20 1.56 8.79 -5.49
C LEU A 20 0.74 7.77 -6.26
N GLU A 21 1.42 6.97 -7.07
CA GLU A 21 0.86 5.81 -7.74
C GLU A 21 1.89 4.68 -7.73
N TYR A 22 1.48 3.50 -7.29
CA TYR A 22 2.31 2.29 -7.29
C TYR A 22 1.55 1.13 -7.92
N HIS A 23 2.27 0.26 -8.60
CA HIS A 23 1.75 -0.98 -9.17
C HIS A 23 2.52 -2.12 -8.52
N LEU A 24 1.83 -2.91 -7.70
CA LEU A 24 2.41 -4.00 -6.95
C LEU A 24 2.07 -5.31 -7.66
N ASP A 25 3.11 -6.05 -8.02
CA ASP A 25 2.98 -7.32 -8.75
C ASP A 25 3.13 -8.53 -7.82
N ASP A 26 2.96 -9.73 -8.37
CA ASP A 26 3.11 -10.97 -7.63
C ASP A 26 4.50 -11.09 -6.98
N ALA A 27 5.54 -10.55 -7.62
CA ALA A 27 6.90 -10.57 -7.08
C ALA A 27 7.05 -9.67 -5.84
N PHE A 28 6.31 -8.56 -5.75
CA PHE A 28 6.24 -7.75 -4.54
C PHE A 28 5.60 -8.56 -3.39
N PHE A 29 4.42 -9.13 -3.61
CA PHE A 29 3.69 -9.86 -2.57
C PHE A 29 4.39 -11.16 -2.16
N ALA A 30 5.02 -11.89 -3.09
CA ALA A 30 5.81 -13.08 -2.78
C ALA A 30 7.00 -12.81 -1.84
N SER A 31 7.41 -11.55 -1.68
CA SER A 31 8.46 -11.17 -0.71
C SER A 31 7.97 -11.01 0.73
N TYR A 32 6.64 -11.05 0.93
CA TYR A 32 5.99 -11.03 2.23
C TYR A 32 5.25 -12.36 2.37
N GLU A 33 5.79 -13.29 3.17
CA GLU A 33 5.15 -14.59 3.43
C GLU A 33 3.84 -14.40 4.20
N ASN A 34 2.77 -14.04 3.48
CA ASN A 34 1.44 -13.83 4.02
C ASN A 34 0.42 -14.71 3.27
N PRO A 35 -0.05 -15.81 3.88
CA PRO A 35 -1.02 -16.71 3.25
C PRO A 35 -2.35 -16.04 2.94
N ASP A 36 -2.71 -14.95 3.63
CA ASP A 36 -3.98 -14.22 3.40
C ASP A 36 -4.02 -13.53 2.03
N LEU A 37 -2.89 -13.43 1.34
CA LEU A 37 -2.78 -12.84 0.00
C LEU A 37 -2.77 -13.87 -1.13
N GLU A 38 -2.89 -15.16 -0.81
CA GLU A 38 -3.03 -16.21 -1.82
C GLU A 38 -4.30 -16.00 -2.65
N GLY A 39 -4.17 -15.95 -3.98
CA GLY A 39 -5.29 -15.65 -4.89
C GLY A 39 -5.51 -14.16 -5.16
N LEU A 40 -4.67 -13.26 -4.64
CA LEU A 40 -4.76 -11.83 -4.96
C LEU A 40 -4.45 -11.60 -6.45
N ARG A 41 -5.35 -10.94 -7.18
CA ARG A 41 -5.13 -10.61 -8.58
C ARG A 41 -4.16 -9.44 -8.71
N CYS A 42 -3.00 -9.70 -9.27
CA CYS A 42 -1.99 -8.71 -9.60
C CYS A 42 -2.03 -8.31 -11.09
N PRO A 43 -1.50 -7.12 -11.46
CA PRO A 43 -0.97 -6.09 -10.57
C PRO A 43 -2.07 -5.33 -9.81
N VAL A 44 -1.78 -4.96 -8.57
CA VAL A 44 -2.65 -4.11 -7.77
C VAL A 44 -2.17 -2.66 -7.83
N LYS A 45 -3.11 -1.74 -8.07
CA LYS A 45 -2.85 -0.31 -8.07
C LYS A 45 -3.03 0.26 -6.66
N ILE A 46 -2.01 0.94 -6.17
CA ILE A 46 -2.08 1.80 -4.98
C ILE A 46 -2.10 3.24 -5.47
N SER A 47 -3.09 4.00 -5.01
CA SER A 47 -3.18 5.44 -5.31
C SER A 47 -3.12 6.24 -4.02
N GLY A 48 -2.63 7.48 -4.09
CA GLY A 48 -2.53 8.29 -2.90
C GLY A 48 -1.91 9.66 -3.08
N SER A 49 -1.70 10.33 -1.95
CA SER A 49 -0.92 11.57 -1.88
C SER A 49 0.00 11.58 -0.67
N LEU A 50 1.13 12.26 -0.81
CA LEU A 50 2.02 12.59 0.27
C LEU A 50 2.07 14.11 0.41
N ARG A 51 1.71 14.60 1.60
CA ARG A 51 1.96 15.98 2.01
C ARG A 51 3.22 16.04 2.85
N LYS A 52 4.23 16.75 2.34
CA LYS A 52 5.48 17.05 3.06
C LYS A 52 5.41 18.41 3.71
N ALA A 53 5.54 18.43 5.03
CA ALA A 53 5.76 19.62 5.85
C ALA A 53 7.15 19.54 6.50
N ASN A 54 7.56 20.61 7.19
CA ASN A 54 8.91 20.72 7.77
C ASN A 54 9.29 19.51 8.65
N ASN A 55 8.43 19.17 9.62
CA ASN A 55 8.67 18.08 10.58
C ASN A 55 7.59 17.01 10.53
N MET A 56 6.87 16.88 9.40
CA MET A 56 5.76 15.94 9.29
C MET A 56 5.54 15.48 7.85
N LEU A 57 5.18 14.21 7.68
CA LEU A 57 4.58 13.67 6.46
C LEU A 57 3.16 13.22 6.76
N THR A 58 2.25 13.48 5.83
CA THR A 58 0.92 12.88 5.84
C THR A 58 0.76 12.11 4.54
N LEU A 59 0.58 10.81 4.63
CA LEU A 59 0.33 9.93 3.49
C LEU A 59 -1.13 9.53 3.53
N ASN A 60 -1.83 9.70 2.42
CA ASN A 60 -3.13 9.10 2.19
C ASN A 60 -2.92 8.01 1.14
N LEU A 61 -3.23 6.76 1.48
CA LEU A 61 -3.05 5.62 0.59
C LEU A 61 -4.38 4.89 0.45
N ALA A 62 -4.72 4.54 -0.79
CA ALA A 62 -5.88 3.76 -1.16
C ALA A 62 -5.44 2.54 -1.95
N PHE A 63 -6.06 1.41 -1.64
CA PHE A 63 -5.86 0.11 -2.24
C PHE A 63 -7.19 -0.35 -2.83
N ASP A 64 -7.14 -0.84 -4.06
CA ASP A 64 -8.28 -1.47 -4.74
C ASP A 64 -7.78 -2.72 -5.46
N GLY A 65 -8.32 -3.88 -5.08
CA GLY A 65 -7.90 -5.18 -5.59
C GLY A 65 -9.04 -6.20 -5.61
N LEU A 66 -8.74 -7.40 -6.11
CA LEU A 66 -9.68 -8.51 -6.18
C LEU A 66 -8.97 -9.78 -5.72
N LEU A 67 -9.57 -10.51 -4.79
CA LEU A 67 -9.04 -11.75 -4.22
C LEU A 67 -9.90 -12.91 -4.70
N ASP A 68 -9.29 -13.89 -5.36
CA ASP A 68 -9.97 -15.15 -5.69
C ASP A 68 -9.83 -16.13 -4.53
N CYS A 69 -10.95 -16.49 -3.92
CA CYS A 69 -11.02 -17.41 -2.78
C CYS A 69 -12.19 -18.39 -2.92
N GLN A 70 -12.31 -19.32 -1.97
CA GLN A 70 -13.48 -20.19 -1.83
C GLN A 70 -14.48 -19.54 -0.88
N CYS A 71 -15.77 -19.59 -1.19
CA CYS A 71 -16.80 -19.13 -0.26
C CYS A 71 -16.96 -20.11 0.91
N ASP A 72 -16.83 -19.65 2.16
CA ASP A 72 -16.94 -20.51 3.35
C ASP A 72 -18.33 -21.18 3.52
N ILE A 73 -19.36 -20.68 2.82
CA ILE A 73 -20.73 -21.19 2.91
C ILE A 73 -21.03 -22.19 1.79
N SER A 74 -20.78 -21.82 0.53
CA SER A 74 -21.12 -22.67 -0.63
C SER A 74 -19.96 -23.53 -1.13
N ASN A 75 -18.73 -23.24 -0.69
CA ASN A 75 -17.50 -23.83 -1.20
C ASN A 75 -17.37 -23.72 -2.74
N GLU A 76 -17.89 -22.61 -3.29
CA GLU A 76 -17.74 -22.25 -4.69
C GLU A 76 -16.68 -21.15 -4.85
N PRO A 77 -16.04 -21.05 -6.03
CA PRO A 77 -15.13 -19.95 -6.32
C PRO A 77 -15.82 -18.57 -6.18
N LEU A 78 -15.16 -17.67 -5.46
CA LEU A 78 -15.62 -16.32 -5.16
C LEU A 78 -14.51 -15.32 -5.51
N SER A 79 -14.86 -14.26 -6.24
CA SER A 79 -13.99 -13.09 -6.41
C SER A 79 -14.41 -11.99 -5.43
N LEU A 80 -13.64 -11.81 -4.36
CA LEU A 80 -13.90 -10.86 -3.30
C LEU A 80 -13.23 -9.51 -3.60
N PRO A 81 -13.99 -8.41 -3.81
CA PRO A 81 -13.39 -7.09 -3.97
C PRO A 81 -12.78 -6.65 -2.63
N LEU A 82 -11.52 -6.23 -2.68
CA LEU A 82 -10.78 -5.72 -1.54
C LEU A 82 -10.54 -4.23 -1.75
N THR A 83 -11.07 -3.40 -0.84
CA THR A 83 -10.83 -1.96 -0.85
C THR A 83 -10.36 -1.52 0.53
N ASN A 84 -9.39 -0.62 0.57
CA ASN A 84 -8.93 -0.03 1.81
C ASN A 84 -8.44 1.39 1.56
N ALA A 85 -8.63 2.28 2.54
CA ALA A 85 -8.06 3.61 2.53
C ALA A 85 -7.59 3.94 3.95
N TYR A 86 -6.33 4.39 4.08
CA TYR A 86 -5.75 4.72 5.37
C TYR A 86 -4.84 5.93 5.27
N GLN A 87 -4.72 6.64 6.39
CA GLN A 87 -3.84 7.78 6.54
C GLN A 87 -2.69 7.42 7.48
N VAL A 88 -1.47 7.71 7.06
CA VAL A 88 -0.27 7.58 7.89
C VAL A 88 0.30 8.96 8.14
N ILE A 89 0.45 9.32 9.42
CA ILE A 89 1.10 10.56 9.83
C ILE A 89 2.47 10.19 10.41
N VAL A 90 3.52 10.71 9.79
CA VAL A 90 4.90 10.55 10.28
C VAL A 90 5.33 11.88 10.86
N ARG A 91 5.63 11.92 12.15
CA ARG A 91 6.17 13.13 12.82
C ARG A 91 7.67 12.94 13.04
N PHE A 92 8.47 13.90 12.61
CA PHE A 92 9.91 13.91 12.88
C PHE A 92 10.17 14.63 14.20
N GLY A 93 10.94 14.00 15.07
CA GLY A 93 11.32 14.51 16.38
C GLY A 93 12.62 13.88 16.86
N ASN A 94 13.13 14.37 17.99
CA ASN A 94 14.39 13.90 18.57
C ASN A 94 14.25 12.58 19.33
N ALA A 95 13.03 12.13 19.59
CA ALA A 95 12.70 10.87 20.25
C ALA A 95 11.48 10.24 19.56
N PHE A 96 11.41 8.91 19.58
CA PHE A 96 10.20 8.17 19.24
C PHE A 96 9.19 8.36 20.38
N ASP A 97 8.00 8.86 20.07
CA ASP A 97 6.86 8.92 21.00
C ASP A 97 5.95 7.73 20.65
N ASP A 98 5.76 6.81 21.60
CA ASP A 98 4.93 5.59 21.50
C ASP A 98 3.49 5.88 21.97
#